data_AF-A0A2E5IRR9-F1
#
_entry.id   AF-A0A2E5IRR9-F1
#
_cell.length_a   1.000
_cell.length_b   1.000
_cell.length_c   1.000
_cell.angle_alpha   90.00
_cell.angle_beta   90.00
_cell.angle_gamma   90.00
#
_symmetry.space_group_name_H-M   'P 1'
#
loop_
_entity.id
_entity.type
_entity.pdbx_description
1 polymer ?
#
loop_
_entity_poly.entity_id
_entity_poly.type
_entity_poly.pdbx_seq_one_letter_code
_entity_poly.pdbx_strand_id
1 'polypeptide(L)'
;MMLKQILTITLTCLGLIVANLIISCGAISQLDSFKQFEDIEIEGDFKSAIIAINTLTLNSSERENVGLPPAKPDQSISYLNTNSHTMPLIFVEPIFKKSTQISSQKKPTNQTNTLSFLNEEPETIEFYDPFQEKKIHATKTTSNNSCIIYIETSSQAELLESNSFNYNLASAMNYIDTSIINNATELLGPSLGTPLDIDNNNKIIIFITTIKNNQGIEQENIHGFHWNDNLSDSHEHSNKRELLYINKNNIINKTYKHVIAHEYVHLLVASYRIKQSKNSNFETWLEEGIAEGLSPYLSNQKNITREAFRSLNYQEIVNGNGPFYTSEDIRVEPYILGYTFLDYCRIQMNQEAEFYKHLIETMIESNTTNYKSLDSIIKTFNPSGNPDVIKNFQDAFTSYKIANHVKHPSNKYGYKNHSYANYIPNMQSPTHNLLSLEAGGSIYFIEGDYTKSAINDFTPEESGKNIKFIRIKPTN
;
A
#
# COMPACT_ATOMS: atom_id res chain seq x y z
N MET A 1 16.47 -26.48 79.95
CA MET A 1 17.35 -25.86 80.95
C MET A 1 18.28 -24.90 80.21
N MET A 2 18.20 -23.62 80.56
CA MET A 2 19.14 -22.51 80.29
C MET A 2 19.60 -22.19 78.84
N LEU A 3 18.89 -21.22 78.26
CA LEU A 3 19.34 -19.84 77.97
C LEU A 3 20.85 -19.52 77.84
N LYS A 4 21.10 -18.67 76.83
CA LYS A 4 22.12 -17.61 76.67
C LYS A 4 23.53 -18.04 76.27
N GLN A 5 23.88 -17.69 75.03
CA GLN A 5 25.04 -16.84 74.77
C GLN A 5 24.85 -16.03 73.47
N ILE A 6 24.86 -14.72 73.63
CA ILE A 6 25.00 -13.70 72.59
C ILE A 6 26.50 -13.47 72.42
N LEU A 7 27.03 -13.57 71.18
CA LEU A 7 28.28 -12.91 70.83
C LEU A 7 28.36 -12.64 69.32
N THR A 8 28.13 -11.37 68.98
CA THR A 8 28.96 -10.56 68.08
C THR A 8 29.35 -11.17 66.72
N ILE A 9 28.56 -10.88 65.68
CA ILE A 9 29.03 -10.86 64.29
C ILE A 9 29.16 -9.38 63.89
N THR A 10 30.40 -8.89 63.90
CA THR A 10 30.84 -7.70 63.16
C THR A 10 31.67 -8.19 61.97
N LEU A 11 31.63 -7.43 60.87
CA LEU A 11 32.45 -7.55 59.65
C LEU A 11 32.14 -8.74 58.73
N THR A 12 31.21 -8.51 57.78
CA THR A 12 31.33 -8.90 56.35
C THR A 12 30.15 -8.33 55.55
N CYS A 13 29.96 -7.01 55.62
CA CYS A 13 29.05 -6.29 54.74
C CYS A 13 29.71 -4.97 54.31
N LEU A 14 30.88 -5.07 53.67
CA LEU A 14 31.47 -3.99 52.88
C LEU A 14 32.64 -4.56 52.05
N GLY A 15 32.33 -5.31 51.00
CA GLY A 15 33.36 -5.95 50.17
C GLY A 15 32.85 -6.69 48.94
N LEU A 16 31.65 -6.36 48.45
CA LEU A 16 31.04 -6.99 47.28
C LEU A 16 30.19 -6.00 46.47
N ILE A 17 30.63 -4.73 46.40
CA ILE A 17 30.09 -3.71 45.48
C ILE A 17 31.19 -3.13 44.57
N VAL A 18 32.47 -3.54 44.72
CA VAL A 18 33.56 -3.02 43.87
C VAL A 18 34.40 -4.17 43.31
N ALA A 19 33.78 -4.97 42.44
CA ALA A 19 34.48 -5.92 41.55
C ALA A 19 33.65 -6.33 40.33
N ASN A 20 32.78 -5.45 39.83
CA ASN A 20 32.18 -5.52 38.48
C ASN A 20 32.30 -4.16 37.75
N LEU A 21 33.33 -3.40 38.11
CA LEU A 21 33.87 -2.31 37.30
C LEU A 21 35.12 -2.89 36.62
N ILE A 22 35.22 -2.76 35.29
CA ILE A 22 36.27 -3.31 34.42
C ILE A 22 35.98 -4.80 34.15
N ILE A 23 35.18 -5.19 33.14
CA ILE A 23 35.52 -5.20 31.72
C ILE A 23 34.23 -4.94 30.91
N SER A 24 34.06 -3.72 30.41
CA SER A 24 33.20 -3.42 29.26
C SER A 24 33.81 -2.21 28.56
N CYS A 25 34.97 -2.45 27.96
CA CYS A 25 35.60 -1.53 27.03
C CYS A 25 36.06 -2.42 25.88
N GLY A 26 35.31 -2.41 24.77
CA GLY A 26 35.63 -3.23 23.61
C GLY A 26 34.44 -3.96 22.96
N ALA A 27 33.28 -3.32 22.86
CA ALA A 27 32.30 -3.61 21.81
C ALA A 27 31.43 -2.36 21.61
N ILE A 28 32.08 -1.24 21.26
CA ILE A 28 31.38 -0.20 20.50
C ILE A 28 31.09 -0.89 19.18
N SER A 29 29.86 -1.33 19.00
CA SER A 29 29.31 -1.64 17.70
C SER A 29 29.70 -0.48 16.79
N GLN A 30 30.42 -0.75 15.71
CA GLN A 30 30.45 0.15 14.58
C GLN A 30 28.99 0.37 14.15
N LEU A 31 28.34 1.39 14.71
CA LEU A 31 27.29 2.10 14.03
C LEU A 31 28.00 2.66 12.81
N ASP A 32 27.90 1.95 11.69
CA ASP A 32 28.26 2.49 10.38
C ASP A 32 27.69 3.90 10.34
N SER A 33 28.57 4.90 10.27
CA SER A 33 28.14 6.28 10.11
C SER A 33 27.39 6.32 8.78
N PHE A 34 26.06 6.33 8.84
CA PHE A 34 25.22 6.48 7.66
C PHE A 34 25.73 7.72 6.93
N LYS A 35 26.30 7.54 5.74
CA LYS A 35 26.64 8.69 4.90
C LYS A 35 25.33 9.36 4.54
N GLN A 36 25.03 10.47 5.21
CA GLN A 36 23.87 11.30 4.94
C GLN A 36 23.94 11.92 3.54
N PHE A 37 25.09 11.89 2.88
CA PHE A 37 25.28 12.38 1.52
C PHE A 37 26.08 11.41 0.65
N GLU A 38 25.59 11.17 -0.57
CA GLU A 38 26.20 10.29 -1.55
C GLU A 38 26.20 10.95 -2.94
N ASP A 39 27.33 10.84 -3.65
CA ASP A 39 27.48 11.25 -5.04
C ASP A 39 27.40 10.02 -5.95
N ILE A 40 26.54 10.08 -6.97
CA ILE A 40 26.38 9.01 -7.96
C ILE A 40 26.44 9.62 -9.36
N GLU A 41 27.27 9.02 -10.20
CA GLU A 41 27.34 9.28 -11.64
C GLU A 41 26.58 8.18 -12.37
N ILE A 42 25.68 8.58 -13.28
CA ILE A 42 24.85 7.63 -14.05
C ILE A 42 24.85 8.07 -15.51
N GLU A 43 25.07 7.12 -16.41
CA GLU A 43 24.96 7.34 -17.85
C GLU A 43 23.53 7.78 -18.24
N GLY A 44 23.42 8.78 -19.10
CA GLY A 44 22.14 9.16 -19.71
C GLY A 44 21.90 10.65 -19.83
N ASP A 45 20.84 11.00 -20.56
CA ASP A 45 20.43 12.38 -20.80
C ASP A 45 19.34 12.80 -19.80
N PHE A 46 19.78 13.26 -18.63
CA PHE A 46 18.91 13.80 -17.59
C PHE A 46 19.60 14.97 -16.88
N LYS A 47 18.81 15.82 -16.23
CA LYS A 47 19.31 16.97 -15.48
C LYS A 47 19.98 16.52 -14.17
N SER A 48 21.07 17.16 -13.77
CA SER A 48 21.65 16.90 -12.43
C SER A 48 20.61 17.19 -11.35
N ALA A 49 20.62 16.42 -10.26
CA ALA A 49 19.68 16.63 -9.17
C ALA A 49 20.25 16.21 -7.82
N ILE A 50 19.68 16.74 -6.74
CA ILE A 50 19.83 16.19 -5.39
C ILE A 50 18.47 15.65 -4.97
N ILE A 51 18.43 14.39 -4.55
CA ILE A 51 17.24 13.78 -3.96
C ILE A 51 17.47 13.67 -2.47
N ALA A 52 16.61 14.31 -1.67
CA ALA A 52 16.53 14.06 -0.24
C ALA A 52 15.44 13.02 0.02
N ILE A 53 15.76 11.97 0.76
CA ILE A 53 14.89 10.82 1.03
C ILE A 53 14.87 10.58 2.54
N ASN A 54 13.69 10.50 3.14
CA ASN A 54 13.56 9.99 4.50
C ASN A 54 13.55 8.46 4.46
N THR A 55 14.61 7.84 4.99
CA THR A 55 14.78 6.38 4.98
C THR A 55 14.05 5.67 6.12
N LEU A 56 13.29 6.40 6.94
CA LEU A 56 12.45 5.80 7.96
C LEU A 56 11.33 4.97 7.30
N THR A 57 11.15 3.74 7.78
CA THR A 57 10.14 2.79 7.27
C THR A 57 9.03 2.52 8.27
N LEU A 58 8.95 3.29 9.35
CA LEU A 58 7.91 3.13 10.37
C LEU A 58 6.66 3.88 9.92
N ASN A 59 5.49 3.30 10.20
CA ASN A 59 4.22 4.01 10.09
C ASN A 59 4.15 5.10 11.17
N SER A 60 4.52 6.32 10.79
CA SER A 60 4.62 7.47 11.68
C SER A 60 4.21 8.73 10.95
N SER A 61 3.44 9.58 11.62
CA SER A 61 3.15 10.95 11.17
C SER A 61 4.33 11.90 11.35
N GLU A 62 5.40 11.46 12.03
CA GLU A 62 6.58 12.28 12.26
C GLU A 62 7.25 12.64 10.94
N ARG A 63 7.54 13.93 10.78
CA ARG A 63 8.27 14.47 9.64
C ARG A 63 9.65 14.92 10.09
N GLU A 64 10.65 14.65 9.27
CA GLU A 64 12.02 15.09 9.52
C GLU A 64 12.38 16.29 8.65
N ASN A 65 13.01 17.30 9.25
CA ASN A 65 13.48 18.50 8.55
C ASN A 65 14.56 18.14 7.52
N VAL A 66 14.47 18.71 6.32
CA VAL A 66 15.50 18.54 5.26
C VAL A 66 16.66 19.53 5.43
N GLY A 67 16.58 20.45 6.38
CA GLY A 67 17.61 21.48 6.55
C GLY A 67 17.49 22.56 5.47
N LEU A 68 18.59 23.26 5.22
CA LEU A 68 18.64 24.31 4.21
C LEU A 68 18.70 23.71 2.79
N PRO A 69 17.75 24.06 1.88
CA PRO A 69 17.83 23.59 0.50
C PRO A 69 18.96 24.27 -0.27
N PRO A 70 19.37 23.72 -1.44
CA PRO A 70 20.26 24.44 -2.36
C PRO A 70 19.71 25.83 -2.69
N ALA A 71 20.60 26.79 -2.91
CA ALA A 71 20.20 28.16 -3.25
C ALA A 71 19.42 28.21 -4.58
N LYS A 72 18.23 28.82 -4.56
CA LYS A 72 17.47 29.15 -5.78
C LYS A 72 18.15 30.33 -6.50
N PRO A 73 18.03 30.44 -7.84
CA PRO A 73 18.50 31.62 -8.56
C PRO A 73 17.78 32.88 -8.04
N ASP A 74 18.50 34.00 -7.93
CA ASP A 74 17.90 35.32 -7.70
C ASP A 74 17.14 35.76 -8.95
N GLN A 75 15.89 35.29 -9.13
CA GLN A 75 14.89 35.99 -9.95
C GLN A 75 13.46 35.44 -9.77
N SER A 76 12.53 36.41 -9.84
CA SER A 76 11.07 36.40 -9.69
C SER A 76 10.35 35.05 -9.65
N ILE A 77 9.56 34.89 -8.59
CA ILE A 77 8.52 33.88 -8.40
C ILE A 77 7.66 33.79 -9.67
N SER A 78 8.00 32.85 -10.54
CA SER A 78 7.11 32.32 -11.55
C SER A 78 6.16 31.39 -10.79
N TYR A 79 4.95 31.87 -10.51
CA TYR A 79 3.85 31.02 -10.08
C TYR A 79 3.68 29.94 -11.16
N LEU A 80 4.19 28.74 -10.89
CA LEU A 80 3.85 27.57 -11.68
C LEU A 80 2.35 27.41 -11.59
N ASN A 81 1.73 27.46 -12.76
CA ASN A 81 0.33 27.24 -12.99
C ASN A 81 -0.04 25.89 -12.35
N THR A 82 -0.70 25.94 -11.19
CA THR A 82 -1.29 24.77 -10.55
C THR A 82 -2.45 24.36 -11.44
N ASN A 83 -2.16 23.63 -12.51
CA ASN A 83 -3.17 22.79 -13.11
C ASN A 83 -3.64 21.90 -11.97
N SER A 84 -4.87 22.14 -11.50
CA SER A 84 -5.56 21.31 -10.53
C SER A 84 -5.56 19.89 -11.10
N HIS A 85 -4.57 19.09 -10.73
CA HIS A 85 -4.51 17.69 -11.10
C HIS A 85 -5.49 17.02 -10.16
N THR A 86 -6.72 16.90 -10.66
CA THR A 86 -7.74 16.01 -10.12
C THR A 86 -7.06 14.70 -9.75
N MET A 87 -7.30 14.27 -8.51
CA MET A 87 -6.94 12.96 -7.99
C MET A 87 -7.21 11.91 -9.09
N PRO A 88 -6.28 11.01 -9.39
CA PRO A 88 -6.58 9.98 -10.36
C PRO A 88 -7.75 9.17 -9.80
N LEU A 89 -8.81 9.10 -10.58
CA LEU A 89 -10.14 8.54 -10.24
C LEU A 89 -10.11 7.01 -10.04
N ILE A 90 -9.02 6.47 -9.51
CA ILE A 90 -8.77 5.04 -9.41
C ILE A 90 -8.29 4.68 -7.99
N PHE A 91 -7.66 5.60 -7.25
CA PHE A 91 -6.90 5.30 -6.02
C PHE A 91 -7.64 5.49 -4.69
N VAL A 92 -8.97 5.41 -4.67
CA VAL A 92 -9.73 5.83 -3.48
C VAL A 92 -10.57 4.69 -2.97
N GLU A 93 -10.03 4.06 -1.92
CA GLU A 93 -10.75 3.18 -1.03
C GLU A 93 -10.87 3.79 0.38
N PRO A 94 -11.93 3.45 1.11
CA PRO A 94 -12.07 3.81 2.51
C PRO A 94 -11.14 2.98 3.38
N ILE A 95 -10.41 3.64 4.28
CA ILE A 95 -9.61 2.95 5.31
C ILE A 95 -10.54 2.48 6.43
N PHE A 96 -10.76 1.17 6.53
CA PHE A 96 -11.51 0.60 7.65
C PHE A 96 -10.61 0.42 8.88
N LYS A 97 -10.85 1.20 9.93
CA LYS A 97 -10.27 0.92 11.24
C LYS A 97 -10.89 -0.35 11.81
N LYS A 98 -10.07 -1.18 12.43
CA LYS A 98 -10.57 -2.25 13.29
C LYS A 98 -11.21 -1.61 14.52
N SER A 99 -12.43 -2.04 14.85
CA SER A 99 -12.96 -1.89 16.20
C SER A 99 -11.98 -2.56 17.16
N THR A 100 -11.38 -1.80 18.06
CA THR A 100 -10.62 -2.32 19.21
C THR A 100 -11.58 -3.02 20.16
N GLN A 101 -12.10 -4.19 19.78
CA GLN A 101 -12.61 -5.14 20.75
C GLN A 101 -11.46 -6.03 21.20
N ILE A 102 -11.07 -5.79 22.45
CA ILE A 102 -10.28 -6.67 23.29
C ILE A 102 -10.76 -8.10 23.06
N SER A 103 -9.84 -8.97 22.65
CA SER A 103 -10.03 -10.41 22.68
C SER A 103 -10.33 -10.82 24.12
N SER A 104 -11.61 -10.82 24.50
CA SER A 104 -12.03 -11.68 25.58
C SER A 104 -11.91 -13.09 25.02
N GLN A 105 -10.81 -13.76 25.39
CA GLN A 105 -10.65 -15.20 25.22
C GLN A 105 -11.78 -15.89 25.99
N LYS A 106 -12.96 -15.99 25.38
CA LYS A 106 -13.88 -17.07 25.73
C LYS A 106 -13.33 -18.31 25.05
N LYS A 107 -12.95 -19.27 25.88
CA LYS A 107 -12.73 -20.68 25.53
C LYS A 107 -13.69 -21.09 24.41
N PRO A 108 -13.25 -21.88 23.42
CA PRO A 108 -14.16 -22.43 22.42
C PRO A 108 -15.13 -23.36 23.14
N THR A 109 -16.30 -22.84 23.48
CA THR A 109 -17.47 -23.67 23.74
C THR A 109 -17.75 -24.37 22.41
N ASN A 110 -17.84 -25.70 22.45
CA ASN A 110 -18.36 -26.52 21.36
C ASN A 110 -19.78 -26.06 21.01
N GLN A 111 -19.90 -24.97 20.26
CA GLN A 111 -21.05 -24.66 19.47
C GLN A 111 -20.83 -25.41 18.18
N THR A 112 -21.61 -26.47 18.00
CA THR A 112 -21.91 -27.04 16.69
C THR A 112 -22.03 -25.91 15.67
N ASN A 113 -21.08 -25.88 14.72
CA ASN A 113 -21.11 -25.04 13.53
C ASN A 113 -22.38 -25.35 12.74
N THR A 114 -23.51 -24.74 13.10
CA THR A 114 -24.54 -24.43 12.12
C THR A 114 -24.04 -23.21 11.37
N LEU A 115 -23.18 -23.44 10.38
CA LEU A 115 -23.02 -22.52 9.25
C LEU A 115 -24.43 -22.16 8.79
N SER A 116 -24.74 -20.87 8.65
CA SER A 116 -26.05 -20.46 8.15
C SER A 116 -26.13 -20.88 6.69
N PHE A 117 -26.70 -22.07 6.43
CA PHE A 117 -27.04 -22.57 5.11
C PHE A 117 -28.12 -21.68 4.51
N LEU A 118 -27.74 -20.54 3.94
CA LEU A 118 -28.61 -19.84 3.01
C LEU A 118 -28.35 -20.47 1.64
N ASN A 119 -28.92 -21.68 1.45
CA ASN A 119 -28.95 -22.35 0.15
C ASN A 119 -29.81 -21.60 -0.89
N GLU A 120 -30.51 -20.55 -0.47
CA GLU A 120 -31.37 -19.74 -1.31
C GLU A 120 -30.71 -18.38 -1.56
N GLU A 121 -30.65 -17.97 -2.82
CA GLU A 121 -30.27 -16.63 -3.25
C GLU A 121 -31.51 -15.73 -3.12
N PRO A 122 -31.70 -15.00 -2.00
CA PRO A 122 -32.95 -14.28 -1.79
C PRO A 122 -33.11 -13.17 -2.84
N GLU A 123 -34.36 -12.90 -3.24
CA GLU A 123 -34.65 -11.77 -4.14
C GLU A 123 -34.33 -10.42 -3.48
N THR A 124 -34.41 -10.34 -2.14
CA THR A 124 -34.06 -9.15 -1.37
C THR A 124 -33.26 -9.53 -0.13
N ILE A 125 -32.24 -8.72 0.19
CA ILE A 125 -31.35 -8.92 1.35
C ILE A 125 -30.99 -7.57 1.98
N GLU A 126 -30.43 -7.57 3.18
CA GLU A 126 -29.82 -6.41 3.80
C GLU A 126 -28.32 -6.63 3.92
N PHE A 127 -27.52 -5.65 3.49
CA PHE A 127 -26.09 -5.61 3.75
C PHE A 127 -25.75 -4.48 4.72
N TYR A 128 -24.95 -4.75 5.75
CA TYR A 128 -24.36 -3.72 6.58
C TYR A 128 -23.23 -3.02 5.82
N ASP A 129 -23.39 -1.73 5.55
CA ASP A 129 -22.37 -0.87 4.96
C ASP A 129 -21.56 -0.20 6.09
N PRO A 130 -20.27 -0.54 6.24
CA PRO A 130 -19.41 -0.01 7.30
C PRO A 130 -19.10 1.48 7.15
N PHE A 131 -19.28 2.06 5.98
CA PHE A 131 -18.98 3.45 5.71
C PHE A 131 -20.19 4.36 6.03
N GLN A 132 -21.41 3.82 5.87
CA GLN A 132 -22.66 4.44 6.33
C GLN A 132 -23.05 4.06 7.76
N GLU A 133 -22.38 3.08 8.35
CA GLU A 133 -22.68 2.47 9.66
C GLU A 133 -24.15 2.02 9.79
N LYS A 134 -24.71 1.45 8.71
CA LYS A 134 -26.11 1.01 8.67
C LYS A 134 -26.35 -0.13 7.70
N LYS A 135 -27.50 -0.78 7.86
CA LYS A 135 -27.99 -1.76 6.89
C LYS A 135 -28.65 -1.09 5.69
N ILE A 136 -28.36 -1.62 4.51
CA ILE A 136 -28.89 -1.15 3.24
C ILE A 136 -29.64 -2.31 2.58
N HIS A 137 -30.89 -2.06 2.20
CA HIS A 137 -31.68 -3.03 1.44
C HIS A 137 -31.14 -3.14 0.02
N ALA A 138 -30.98 -4.39 -0.42
CA ALA A 138 -30.46 -4.72 -1.72
C ALA A 138 -31.40 -5.72 -2.40
N THR A 139 -31.64 -5.53 -3.70
CA THR A 139 -32.48 -6.40 -4.52
C THR A 139 -31.64 -7.11 -5.55
N LYS A 140 -31.77 -8.44 -5.62
CA LYS A 140 -31.08 -9.28 -6.59
C LYS A 140 -31.51 -8.86 -7.99
N THR A 141 -30.55 -8.69 -8.87
CA THR A 141 -30.80 -8.28 -10.25
C THR A 141 -30.44 -9.38 -11.24
N THR A 142 -29.33 -10.07 -11.01
CA THR A 142 -28.90 -11.19 -11.85
C THR A 142 -27.91 -12.08 -11.08
N SER A 143 -27.82 -13.35 -11.45
CA SER A 143 -26.77 -14.27 -10.96
C SER A 143 -26.29 -15.20 -12.08
N ASN A 144 -25.06 -15.70 -11.95
CA ASN A 144 -24.51 -16.78 -12.76
C ASN A 144 -23.86 -17.83 -11.84
N ASN A 145 -22.99 -18.70 -12.35
CA ASN A 145 -22.38 -19.77 -11.56
C ASN A 145 -21.39 -19.28 -10.49
N SER A 146 -20.85 -18.07 -10.62
CA SER A 146 -19.73 -17.59 -9.79
C SER A 146 -20.00 -16.24 -9.12
N CYS A 147 -21.11 -15.57 -9.46
CA CYS A 147 -21.42 -14.24 -9.00
C CYS A 147 -22.93 -14.00 -8.87
N ILE A 148 -23.31 -13.23 -7.85
CA ILE A 148 -24.64 -12.64 -7.69
C ILE A 148 -24.48 -11.12 -7.66
N ILE A 149 -25.30 -10.41 -8.43
CA ILE A 149 -25.35 -8.94 -8.37
C ILE A 149 -26.63 -8.50 -7.66
N TYR A 150 -26.45 -7.73 -6.60
CA TYR A 150 -27.50 -6.97 -5.95
C TYR A 150 -27.32 -5.47 -6.22
N ILE A 151 -28.44 -4.75 -6.31
CA ILE A 151 -28.47 -3.30 -6.41
C ILE A 151 -29.19 -2.74 -5.19
N GLU A 152 -28.74 -1.60 -4.66
CA GLU A 152 -29.45 -0.86 -3.61
C GLU A 152 -30.92 -0.66 -4.01
N THR A 153 -31.86 -1.21 -3.23
CA THR A 153 -33.29 -1.28 -3.58
C THR A 153 -33.86 0.11 -3.89
N SER A 154 -33.41 1.13 -3.17
CA SER A 154 -33.84 2.52 -3.35
C SER A 154 -33.51 3.11 -4.73
N SER A 155 -32.46 2.60 -5.38
CA SER A 155 -31.92 3.11 -6.65
C SER A 155 -32.17 2.16 -7.82
N GLN A 156 -32.72 0.96 -7.57
CA GLN A 156 -32.80 -0.09 -8.59
C GLN A 156 -33.66 0.30 -9.79
N ALA A 157 -34.87 0.81 -9.56
CA ALA A 157 -35.79 1.15 -10.64
C ALA A 157 -35.18 2.18 -11.60
N GLU A 158 -34.61 3.26 -11.06
CA GLU A 158 -33.93 4.32 -11.83
C GLU A 158 -32.75 3.76 -12.64
N LEU A 159 -31.90 2.95 -12.01
CA LEU A 159 -30.72 2.39 -12.69
C LEU A 159 -31.10 1.43 -13.82
N LEU A 160 -32.13 0.59 -13.61
CA LEU A 160 -32.57 -0.38 -14.60
C LEU A 160 -33.36 0.23 -15.77
N GLU A 161 -33.84 1.47 -15.65
CA GLU A 161 -34.38 2.22 -16.80
C GLU A 161 -33.27 2.68 -17.77
N SER A 162 -32.02 2.74 -17.31
CA SER A 162 -30.88 3.14 -18.13
C SER A 162 -30.33 1.99 -18.98
N ASN A 163 -30.50 2.09 -20.31
CA ASN A 163 -29.95 1.13 -21.26
C ASN A 163 -28.43 0.97 -21.15
N SER A 164 -27.69 2.05 -20.87
CA SER A 164 -26.23 2.00 -20.71
C SER A 164 -25.84 1.24 -19.44
N PHE A 165 -26.57 1.47 -18.34
CA PHE A 165 -26.36 0.73 -17.09
C PHE A 165 -26.60 -0.76 -17.30
N ASN A 166 -27.72 -1.15 -17.90
CA ASN A 166 -28.05 -2.56 -18.16
C ASN A 166 -27.00 -3.26 -19.04
N TYR A 167 -26.53 -2.59 -20.10
CA TYR A 167 -25.46 -3.12 -20.95
C TYR A 167 -24.16 -3.31 -20.17
N ASN A 168 -23.77 -2.31 -19.38
CA ASN A 168 -22.54 -2.37 -18.58
C ASN A 168 -22.65 -3.42 -17.47
N LEU A 169 -23.81 -3.57 -16.84
CA LEU A 169 -24.11 -4.58 -15.82
C LEU A 169 -23.94 -6.00 -16.37
N ALA A 170 -24.55 -6.30 -17.52
CA ALA A 170 -24.39 -7.59 -18.20
C ALA A 170 -22.93 -7.85 -18.58
N SER A 171 -22.23 -6.81 -19.07
CA SER A 171 -20.80 -6.91 -19.36
C SER A 171 -19.95 -7.14 -18.11
N ALA A 172 -20.27 -6.52 -16.98
CA ALA A 172 -19.59 -6.72 -15.71
C ALA A 172 -19.75 -8.18 -15.22
N MET A 173 -20.97 -8.70 -15.23
CA MET A 173 -21.27 -10.08 -14.86
C MET A 173 -20.44 -11.08 -15.68
N ASN A 174 -20.46 -10.95 -17.01
CA ASN A 174 -19.67 -11.82 -17.88
C ASN A 174 -18.16 -11.68 -17.62
N TYR A 175 -17.70 -10.47 -17.35
CA TYR A 175 -16.28 -10.18 -17.18
C TYR A 175 -15.70 -10.73 -15.88
N ILE A 176 -16.47 -10.71 -14.79
CA ILE A 176 -16.06 -11.30 -13.50
C ILE A 176 -15.76 -12.79 -13.69
N ASP A 177 -16.70 -13.51 -14.29
CA ASP A 177 -16.63 -14.95 -14.48
C ASP A 177 -15.52 -15.31 -15.50
N THR A 178 -15.57 -14.72 -16.69
CA THR A 178 -14.67 -15.11 -17.79
C THR A 178 -13.23 -14.63 -17.63
N SER A 179 -12.99 -13.55 -16.87
CA SER A 179 -11.67 -12.95 -16.73
C SER A 179 -11.18 -12.94 -15.28
N ILE A 180 -11.84 -12.22 -14.37
CA ILE A 180 -11.29 -11.94 -13.03
C ILE A 180 -11.08 -13.24 -12.23
N ILE A 181 -12.12 -14.06 -12.07
CA ILE A 181 -12.08 -15.28 -11.26
C ILE A 181 -11.16 -16.33 -11.90
N ASN A 182 -11.27 -16.52 -13.22
CA ASN A 182 -10.43 -17.46 -13.97
C ASN A 182 -8.94 -17.08 -13.89
N ASN A 183 -8.60 -15.83 -14.17
CA ASN A 183 -7.22 -15.35 -14.12
C ASN A 183 -6.65 -15.43 -12.70
N ALA A 184 -7.46 -15.14 -11.67
CA ALA A 184 -7.00 -15.27 -10.29
C ALA A 184 -6.63 -16.72 -9.95
N THR A 185 -7.49 -17.67 -10.33
CA THR A 185 -7.23 -19.09 -10.10
C THR A 185 -6.01 -19.59 -10.89
N GLU A 186 -5.88 -19.18 -12.15
CA GLU A 186 -4.77 -19.57 -13.03
C GLU A 186 -3.42 -19.00 -12.54
N LEU A 187 -3.37 -17.70 -12.24
CA LEU A 187 -2.12 -17.01 -11.91
C LEU A 187 -1.71 -17.21 -10.45
N LEU A 188 -2.68 -17.26 -9.52
CA LEU A 188 -2.40 -17.32 -8.09
C LEU A 188 -2.52 -18.74 -7.54
N GLY A 189 -3.15 -19.66 -8.28
CA GLY A 189 -3.42 -21.03 -7.85
C GLY A 189 -4.64 -21.12 -6.92
N PRO A 190 -5.15 -22.33 -6.64
CA PRO A 190 -6.45 -22.52 -5.99
C PRO A 190 -6.50 -22.06 -4.53
N SER A 191 -5.35 -22.02 -3.83
CA SER A 191 -5.30 -21.64 -2.42
C SER A 191 -5.53 -20.14 -2.20
N LEU A 192 -4.80 -19.31 -2.97
CA LEU A 192 -4.88 -17.85 -2.92
C LEU A 192 -5.90 -17.27 -3.91
N GLY A 193 -5.99 -17.83 -5.11
CA GLY A 193 -6.82 -17.33 -6.22
C GLY A 193 -8.32 -17.60 -6.09
N THR A 194 -8.72 -18.36 -5.07
CA THR A 194 -10.13 -18.62 -4.74
C THR A 194 -10.45 -17.97 -3.40
N PRO A 195 -11.54 -17.19 -3.27
CA PRO A 195 -12.02 -16.68 -1.98
C PRO A 195 -12.39 -17.82 -1.00
N LEU A 196 -12.71 -17.46 0.23
CA LEU A 196 -13.51 -18.33 1.09
C LEU A 196 -14.92 -18.49 0.52
N ASP A 197 -15.66 -19.50 0.98
CA ASP A 197 -17.07 -19.71 0.64
C ASP A 197 -17.85 -19.90 1.94
N ILE A 198 -18.15 -18.79 2.60
CA ILE A 198 -18.71 -18.74 3.96
C ILE A 198 -20.16 -19.19 3.98
N ASP A 199 -20.92 -18.80 2.95
CA ASP A 199 -22.32 -19.18 2.83
C ASP A 199 -22.56 -20.46 2.02
N ASN A 200 -21.47 -21.09 1.53
CA ASN A 200 -21.45 -22.36 0.78
C ASN A 200 -22.24 -22.32 -0.54
N ASN A 201 -22.30 -21.16 -1.20
CA ASN A 201 -22.97 -21.00 -2.49
C ASN A 201 -21.99 -20.99 -3.69
N ASN A 202 -20.67 -20.96 -3.44
CA ASN A 202 -19.58 -20.87 -4.42
C ASN A 202 -19.61 -19.60 -5.30
N LYS A 203 -20.18 -18.50 -4.81
CA LYS A 203 -20.36 -17.24 -5.54
C LYS A 203 -19.91 -16.06 -4.71
N ILE A 204 -19.32 -15.08 -5.38
CA ILE A 204 -19.13 -13.76 -4.78
C ILE A 204 -20.36 -12.88 -4.98
N ILE A 205 -20.53 -11.91 -4.10
CA ILE A 205 -21.57 -10.89 -4.21
C ILE A 205 -20.96 -9.58 -4.65
N ILE A 206 -21.49 -9.01 -5.73
CA ILE A 206 -21.27 -7.60 -6.08
C ILE A 206 -22.51 -6.83 -5.65
N PHE A 207 -22.31 -5.88 -4.73
CA PHE A 207 -23.35 -4.97 -4.30
C PHE A 207 -23.13 -3.59 -4.91
N ILE A 208 -23.99 -3.23 -5.86
CA ILE A 208 -23.98 -1.93 -6.53
C ILE A 208 -24.80 -0.94 -5.71
N THR A 209 -24.15 0.09 -5.19
CA THR A 209 -24.75 1.02 -4.22
C THR A 209 -24.29 2.46 -4.45
N THR A 210 -24.99 3.42 -3.87
CA THR A 210 -24.46 4.78 -3.71
C THR A 210 -23.63 4.82 -2.42
N ILE A 211 -22.31 4.88 -2.54
CA ILE A 211 -21.42 4.93 -1.37
C ILE A 211 -21.55 6.31 -0.71
N LYS A 212 -21.95 6.33 0.55
CA LYS A 212 -22.15 7.55 1.35
C LYS A 212 -21.41 7.42 2.68
N ASN A 213 -20.95 8.52 3.25
CA ASN A 213 -20.41 8.49 4.61
C ASN A 213 -21.53 8.38 5.66
N ASN A 214 -21.16 8.33 6.95
CA ASN A 214 -22.11 8.25 8.06
C ASN A 214 -23.00 9.50 8.22
N GLN A 215 -22.68 10.62 7.57
CA GLN A 215 -23.57 11.79 7.45
C GLN A 215 -24.53 11.71 6.25
N GLY A 216 -24.50 10.62 5.48
CA GLY A 216 -25.34 10.43 4.29
C GLY A 216 -24.87 11.19 3.05
N ILE A 217 -23.65 11.74 3.06
CA ILE A 217 -23.07 12.47 1.94
C ILE A 217 -22.42 11.46 0.99
N GLU A 218 -22.82 11.49 -0.28
CA GLU A 218 -22.23 10.66 -1.33
C GLU A 218 -20.72 10.93 -1.45
N GLN A 219 -19.95 9.86 -1.55
CA GLN A 219 -18.51 9.93 -1.78
C GLN A 219 -18.24 9.51 -3.22
N GLU A 220 -18.35 10.47 -4.13
CA GLU A 220 -18.16 10.24 -5.57
C GLU A 220 -16.76 9.72 -5.90
N ASN A 221 -15.77 10.04 -5.07
CA ASN A 221 -14.40 9.59 -5.24
C ASN A 221 -14.20 8.16 -4.75
N ILE A 222 -15.08 7.56 -3.94
CA ILE A 222 -14.91 6.15 -3.53
C ILE A 222 -15.50 5.25 -4.60
N HIS A 223 -14.65 4.43 -5.23
CA HIS A 223 -15.04 3.64 -6.39
C HIS A 223 -15.61 2.27 -6.01
N GLY A 224 -15.03 1.65 -4.99
CA GLY A 224 -15.46 0.39 -4.43
C GLY A 224 -14.85 0.23 -3.05
N PHE A 225 -15.19 -0.88 -2.39
CA PHE A 225 -14.42 -1.40 -1.29
C PHE A 225 -14.75 -2.86 -1.00
N HIS A 226 -13.80 -3.57 -0.39
CA HIS A 226 -14.02 -4.78 0.38
C HIS A 226 -13.83 -4.50 1.87
N TRP A 227 -14.72 -5.05 2.70
CA TRP A 227 -14.57 -4.98 4.15
C TRP A 227 -14.32 -6.37 4.73
N ASN A 228 -13.14 -6.57 5.32
CA ASN A 228 -12.68 -7.87 5.81
C ASN A 228 -13.64 -8.53 6.82
N ASP A 229 -14.35 -7.74 7.64
CA ASP A 229 -15.29 -8.29 8.62
C ASP A 229 -16.55 -8.88 7.97
N ASN A 230 -16.81 -8.65 6.67
CA ASN A 230 -17.83 -9.41 5.93
C ASN A 230 -17.55 -10.91 5.97
N LEU A 231 -16.29 -11.31 6.14
CA LEU A 231 -15.88 -12.71 6.18
C LEU A 231 -15.94 -13.32 7.60
N SER A 232 -16.30 -12.54 8.62
CA SER A 232 -16.24 -12.99 10.00
C SER A 232 -17.55 -13.64 10.46
N ASP A 233 -17.49 -14.83 11.06
CA ASP A 233 -18.67 -15.44 11.68
C ASP A 233 -19.10 -14.81 13.02
N SER A 234 -18.15 -14.17 13.72
CA SER A 234 -18.34 -13.65 15.08
C SER A 234 -18.58 -12.15 15.21
N HIS A 235 -18.34 -11.36 14.16
CA HIS A 235 -18.47 -9.91 14.20
C HIS A 235 -19.94 -9.51 14.07
N GLU A 236 -20.44 -8.63 14.94
CA GLU A 236 -21.89 -8.33 15.06
C GLU A 236 -22.49 -7.70 13.80
N HIS A 237 -21.66 -6.97 13.05
CA HIS A 237 -22.03 -6.31 11.80
C HIS A 237 -21.57 -7.07 10.56
N SER A 238 -21.02 -8.28 10.71
CA SER A 238 -20.61 -9.08 9.56
C SER A 238 -21.80 -9.43 8.67
N ASN A 239 -21.60 -9.29 7.36
CA ASN A 239 -22.53 -9.80 6.37
C ASN A 239 -22.41 -11.32 6.16
N LYS A 240 -21.32 -11.95 6.63
CA LYS A 240 -21.00 -13.38 6.48
C LYS A 240 -21.02 -13.81 5.02
N ARG A 241 -20.36 -13.03 4.15
CA ARG A 241 -20.39 -13.15 2.69
C ARG A 241 -19.11 -12.64 2.03
N GLU A 242 -18.80 -13.21 0.87
CA GLU A 242 -17.79 -12.77 -0.10
C GLU A 242 -18.28 -11.53 -0.85
N LEU A 243 -18.36 -10.41 -0.15
CA LEU A 243 -19.05 -9.20 -0.60
C LEU A 243 -18.06 -8.11 -1.05
N LEU A 244 -18.28 -7.59 -2.26
CA LEU A 244 -17.64 -6.40 -2.82
C LEU A 244 -18.68 -5.29 -3.00
N TYR A 245 -18.37 -4.09 -2.51
CA TYR A 245 -19.18 -2.90 -2.72
C TYR A 245 -18.65 -2.15 -3.92
N ILE A 246 -19.51 -1.83 -4.88
CA ILE A 246 -19.14 -1.08 -6.09
C ILE A 246 -20.04 0.14 -6.19
N ASN A 247 -19.42 1.32 -6.30
CA ASN A 247 -20.16 2.55 -6.52
C ASN A 247 -20.89 2.48 -7.88
N LYS A 248 -22.20 2.78 -7.89
CA LYS A 248 -23.03 2.76 -9.11
C LYS A 248 -22.43 3.53 -10.28
N ASN A 249 -21.72 4.64 -9.99
CA ASN A 249 -21.12 5.49 -11.01
C ASN A 249 -20.04 4.74 -11.83
N ASN A 250 -19.38 3.73 -11.26
CA ASN A 250 -18.41 2.91 -12.01
C ASN A 250 -19.05 1.96 -13.02
N ILE A 251 -20.28 1.52 -12.74
CA ILE A 251 -21.06 0.73 -13.70
C ILE A 251 -21.57 1.64 -14.80
N ILE A 252 -22.12 2.81 -14.45
CA ILE A 252 -22.61 3.81 -15.41
C ILE A 252 -21.49 4.27 -16.35
N ASN A 253 -20.32 4.60 -15.82
CA ASN A 253 -19.19 5.18 -16.56
C ASN A 253 -18.24 4.14 -17.17
N LYS A 254 -18.55 2.84 -17.05
CA LYS A 254 -17.76 1.72 -17.63
C LYS A 254 -16.33 1.61 -17.08
N THR A 255 -16.09 2.05 -15.85
CA THR A 255 -14.81 1.94 -15.13
C THR A 255 -14.75 0.75 -14.18
N TYR A 256 -15.85 0.00 -14.04
CA TYR A 256 -16.02 -1.13 -13.11
C TYR A 256 -14.98 -2.25 -13.21
N LYS A 257 -14.36 -2.45 -14.37
CA LYS A 257 -13.51 -3.63 -14.61
C LYS A 257 -12.28 -3.68 -13.71
N HIS A 258 -11.59 -2.55 -13.57
CA HIS A 258 -10.43 -2.46 -12.69
C HIS A 258 -10.86 -2.40 -11.24
N VAL A 259 -11.90 -1.61 -10.91
CA VAL A 259 -12.43 -1.52 -9.54
C VAL A 259 -12.77 -2.92 -9.02
N ILE A 260 -13.57 -3.70 -9.74
CA ILE A 260 -13.93 -5.06 -9.31
C ILE A 260 -12.69 -5.95 -9.18
N ALA A 261 -11.73 -5.86 -10.12
CA ALA A 261 -10.52 -6.68 -10.06
C ALA A 261 -9.65 -6.32 -8.84
N HIS A 262 -9.53 -5.03 -8.53
CA HIS A 262 -8.81 -4.50 -7.38
C HIS A 262 -9.46 -4.95 -6.07
N GLU A 263 -10.76 -4.72 -5.90
CA GLU A 263 -11.51 -5.14 -4.70
C GLU A 263 -11.51 -6.67 -4.52
N TYR A 264 -11.51 -7.40 -5.62
CA TYR A 264 -11.41 -8.85 -5.59
C TYR A 264 -10.04 -9.30 -5.05
N VAL A 265 -8.94 -8.58 -5.31
CA VAL A 265 -7.64 -8.89 -4.70
C VAL A 265 -7.71 -8.76 -3.18
N HIS A 266 -8.35 -7.72 -2.64
CA HIS A 266 -8.55 -7.56 -1.20
C HIS A 266 -9.31 -8.75 -0.61
N LEU A 267 -10.40 -9.17 -1.26
CA LEU A 267 -11.17 -10.36 -0.87
C LEU A 267 -10.31 -11.63 -0.88
N LEU A 268 -9.47 -11.84 -1.90
CA LEU A 268 -8.56 -12.99 -1.99
C LEU A 268 -7.53 -12.98 -0.86
N VAL A 269 -6.91 -11.83 -0.59
CA VAL A 269 -5.90 -11.69 0.48
C VAL A 269 -6.53 -11.86 1.86
N ALA A 270 -7.71 -11.29 2.11
CA ALA A 270 -8.47 -11.50 3.35
C ALA A 270 -8.86 -12.97 3.53
N SER A 271 -9.38 -13.60 2.48
CA SER A 271 -9.74 -15.02 2.48
C SER A 271 -8.54 -15.93 2.77
N TYR A 272 -7.42 -15.68 2.10
CA TYR A 272 -6.22 -16.50 2.25
C TYR A 272 -5.59 -16.34 3.65
N ARG A 273 -5.61 -15.13 4.23
CA ARG A 273 -5.23 -14.91 5.66
C ARG A 273 -6.04 -15.80 6.59
N ILE A 274 -7.36 -15.80 6.45
CA ILE A 274 -8.27 -16.61 7.29
C ILE A 274 -8.03 -18.11 7.06
N LYS A 275 -7.87 -18.57 5.80
CA LYS A 275 -7.53 -19.97 5.48
C LYS A 275 -6.25 -20.43 6.17
N GLN A 276 -5.27 -19.54 6.32
CA GLN A 276 -4.01 -19.79 7.02
C GLN A 276 -4.05 -19.51 8.53
N SER A 277 -5.25 -19.24 9.09
CA SER A 277 -5.43 -18.88 10.49
C SER A 277 -4.58 -17.68 10.94
N LYS A 278 -4.43 -16.67 10.06
CA LYS A 278 -3.73 -15.41 10.31
C LYS A 278 -4.73 -14.25 10.33
N ASN A 279 -4.52 -13.30 11.25
CA ASN A 279 -5.43 -12.16 11.49
C ASN A 279 -4.73 -10.79 11.41
N SER A 280 -3.52 -10.75 10.86
CA SER A 280 -2.70 -9.55 10.80
C SER A 280 -2.93 -8.81 9.47
N ASN A 281 -3.28 -7.52 9.57
CA ASN A 281 -3.47 -6.66 8.40
C ASN A 281 -2.13 -6.16 7.90
N PHE A 282 -2.01 -6.03 6.59
CA PHE A 282 -0.81 -5.48 5.97
C PHE A 282 -0.78 -3.97 6.22
N GLU A 283 0.40 -3.35 6.13
CA GLU A 283 0.47 -1.89 6.06
C GLU A 283 -0.29 -1.41 4.81
N THR A 284 -1.00 -0.28 4.89
CA THR A 284 -1.87 0.22 3.81
C THR A 284 -1.17 0.28 2.46
N TRP A 285 0.06 0.81 2.40
CA TRP A 285 0.80 0.89 1.14
C TRP A 285 1.12 -0.47 0.50
N LEU A 286 1.22 -1.53 1.30
CA LEU A 286 1.37 -2.90 0.81
C LEU A 286 0.04 -3.47 0.35
N GLU A 287 -1.01 -3.34 1.16
CA GLU A 287 -2.35 -3.86 0.83
C GLU A 287 -2.85 -3.24 -0.49
N GLU A 288 -2.81 -1.92 -0.60
CA GLU A 288 -3.23 -1.18 -1.79
C GLU A 288 -2.26 -1.36 -2.96
N GLY A 289 -0.96 -1.34 -2.70
CA GLY A 289 0.03 -1.55 -3.76
C GLY A 289 -0.07 -2.95 -4.39
N ILE A 290 -0.45 -3.96 -3.62
CA ILE A 290 -0.71 -5.32 -4.08
C ILE A 290 -2.01 -5.37 -4.89
N ALA A 291 -3.10 -4.78 -4.37
CA ALA A 291 -4.40 -4.76 -5.05
C ALA A 291 -4.31 -4.04 -6.41
N GLU A 292 -3.71 -2.85 -6.42
CA GLU A 292 -3.45 -2.07 -7.64
C GLU A 292 -2.57 -2.85 -8.62
N GLY A 293 -1.52 -3.50 -8.12
CA GLY A 293 -0.53 -4.19 -8.92
C GLY A 293 -1.02 -5.50 -9.55
N LEU A 294 -1.91 -6.24 -8.87
CA LEU A 294 -2.52 -7.46 -9.39
C LEU A 294 -3.72 -7.20 -10.30
N SER A 295 -4.44 -6.10 -10.07
CA SER A 295 -5.64 -5.75 -10.83
C SER A 295 -5.48 -5.82 -12.36
N PRO A 296 -4.35 -5.41 -13.00
CA PRO A 296 -4.21 -5.42 -14.46
C PRO A 296 -4.06 -6.83 -15.03
N TYR A 297 -3.57 -7.76 -14.21
CA TYR A 297 -3.45 -9.17 -14.55
C TYR A 297 -4.80 -9.87 -14.45
N LEU A 298 -5.53 -9.64 -13.36
CA LEU A 298 -6.86 -10.24 -13.17
C LEU A 298 -7.88 -9.71 -14.19
N SER A 299 -7.83 -8.40 -14.46
CA SER A 299 -8.68 -7.75 -15.45
C SER A 299 -8.20 -7.98 -16.90
N ASN A 300 -6.96 -8.42 -17.15
CA ASN A 300 -6.36 -8.38 -18.49
C ASN A 300 -6.38 -6.96 -19.11
N GLN A 301 -6.16 -5.93 -18.27
CA GLN A 301 -6.10 -4.53 -18.66
C GLN A 301 -4.80 -3.88 -18.19
N LYS A 302 -3.68 -4.33 -18.78
CA LYS A 302 -2.30 -3.88 -18.47
C LYS A 302 -2.04 -2.37 -18.53
N ASN A 303 -3.00 -1.58 -19.04
CA ASN A 303 -2.84 -0.14 -19.22
C ASN A 303 -3.54 0.70 -18.14
N ILE A 304 -4.30 0.10 -17.23
CA ILE A 304 -5.13 0.86 -16.29
C ILE A 304 -4.30 1.55 -15.22
N THR A 305 -3.16 0.99 -14.85
CA THR A 305 -2.33 1.51 -13.76
C THR A 305 -1.33 2.59 -14.19
N ARG A 306 -1.39 3.04 -15.45
CA ARG A 306 -0.52 4.12 -15.97
C ARG A 306 -0.73 5.45 -15.23
N GLU A 307 -1.93 5.68 -14.71
CA GLU A 307 -2.26 6.93 -14.01
C GLU A 307 -1.44 7.10 -12.72
N ALA A 308 -1.15 6.02 -11.98
CA ALA A 308 -0.32 6.13 -10.78
C ALA A 308 1.07 6.70 -11.10
N PHE A 309 1.69 6.21 -12.18
CA PHE A 309 2.99 6.68 -12.64
C PHE A 309 2.94 8.15 -13.09
N ARG A 310 1.85 8.58 -13.73
CA ARG A 310 1.64 9.99 -14.11
C ARG A 310 1.49 10.90 -12.90
N SER A 311 0.98 10.37 -11.80
CA SER A 311 0.68 11.10 -10.57
C SER A 311 1.82 11.14 -9.56
N LEU A 312 3.04 10.73 -9.96
CA LEU A 312 4.23 10.90 -9.12
C LEU A 312 4.57 12.38 -8.82
N ASN A 313 3.99 13.33 -9.57
CA ASN A 313 4.04 14.76 -9.27
C ASN A 313 2.79 15.29 -8.52
N TYR A 314 1.98 14.42 -7.90
CA TYR A 314 0.92 14.87 -7.00
C TYR A 314 1.52 15.77 -5.91
N GLN A 315 0.87 16.89 -5.60
CA GLN A 315 1.48 18.01 -4.88
C GLN A 315 2.04 17.58 -3.51
N GLU A 316 1.33 16.70 -2.83
CA GLU A 316 1.67 16.15 -1.53
C GLU A 316 2.92 15.26 -1.61
N ILE A 317 3.04 14.45 -2.67
CA ILE A 317 4.23 13.64 -2.95
C ILE A 317 5.43 14.55 -3.23
N VAL A 318 5.26 15.57 -4.09
CA VAL A 318 6.30 16.56 -4.44
C VAL A 318 6.76 17.34 -3.20
N ASN A 319 5.89 17.51 -2.20
CA ASN A 319 6.20 18.19 -0.95
C ASN A 319 6.58 17.22 0.19
N GLY A 320 6.97 15.99 -0.13
CA GLY A 320 7.65 15.08 0.80
C GLY A 320 6.74 14.13 1.59
N ASN A 321 5.50 13.95 1.18
CA ASN A 321 4.64 12.90 1.74
C ASN A 321 5.11 11.52 1.28
N GLY A 322 5.02 10.54 2.18
CA GLY A 322 5.57 9.20 1.98
C GLY A 322 4.50 8.11 1.99
N PRO A 323 4.84 6.88 1.55
CA PRO A 323 3.89 5.78 1.50
C PRO A 323 3.58 5.18 2.88
N PHE A 324 4.49 5.28 3.85
CA PHE A 324 4.42 4.45 5.05
C PHE A 324 3.48 4.97 6.14
N TYR A 325 3.07 6.24 6.05
CA TYR A 325 2.17 6.83 7.03
C TYR A 325 0.70 6.63 6.66
N THR A 326 -0.03 5.94 7.53
CA THR A 326 -1.49 5.78 7.44
C THR A 326 -2.18 6.75 8.39
N SER A 327 -3.11 7.55 7.88
CA SER A 327 -3.96 8.45 8.67
C SER A 327 -5.39 7.93 8.79
N GLU A 328 -6.19 8.62 9.60
CA GLU A 328 -7.63 8.36 9.69
C GLU A 328 -8.37 8.84 8.43
N ASP A 329 -7.87 9.90 7.79
CA ASP A 329 -8.37 10.38 6.51
C ASP A 329 -7.82 9.55 5.36
N ILE A 330 -8.60 9.44 4.29
CA ILE A 330 -8.17 8.79 3.04
C ILE A 330 -7.05 9.62 2.43
N ARG A 331 -5.90 8.98 2.20
CA ARG A 331 -4.70 9.58 1.59
C ARG A 331 -4.34 8.84 0.33
N VAL A 332 -3.92 9.56 -0.69
CA VAL A 332 -3.67 9.01 -2.04
C VAL A 332 -2.22 8.55 -2.19
N GLU A 333 -1.32 9.14 -1.43
CA GLU A 333 0.12 8.90 -1.52
C GLU A 333 0.51 7.45 -1.18
N PRO A 334 -0.06 6.80 -0.14
CA PRO A 334 0.17 5.38 0.12
C PRO A 334 -0.22 4.46 -1.06
N TYR A 335 -1.25 4.82 -1.81
CA TYR A 335 -1.76 4.06 -2.96
C TYR A 335 -0.82 4.24 -4.16
N ILE A 336 -0.56 5.49 -4.56
CA ILE A 336 0.31 5.82 -5.70
C ILE A 336 1.73 5.31 -5.48
N LEU A 337 2.33 5.67 -4.34
CA LEU A 337 3.73 5.32 -4.05
C LEU A 337 3.87 3.84 -3.71
N GLY A 338 2.89 3.24 -3.04
CA GLY A 338 2.86 1.80 -2.75
C GLY A 338 2.86 0.98 -4.03
N TYR A 339 1.90 1.22 -4.92
CA TYR A 339 1.82 0.53 -6.20
C TYR A 339 3.06 0.75 -7.06
N THR A 340 3.44 2.01 -7.35
CA THR A 340 4.55 2.28 -8.27
C THR A 340 5.90 1.75 -7.75
N PHE A 341 6.09 1.69 -6.43
CA PHE A 341 7.27 1.08 -5.84
C PHE A 341 7.27 -0.45 -5.92
N LEU A 342 6.15 -1.11 -5.62
CA LEU A 342 6.05 -2.56 -5.76
C LEU A 342 6.20 -3.00 -7.22
N ASP A 343 5.60 -2.26 -8.15
CA ASP A 343 5.71 -2.53 -9.58
C ASP A 343 7.13 -2.24 -10.13
N TYR A 344 7.81 -1.22 -9.59
CA TYR A 344 9.26 -1.05 -9.81
C TYR A 344 10.03 -2.31 -9.36
N CYS A 345 9.75 -2.83 -8.15
CA CYS A 345 10.41 -4.04 -7.66
C CYS A 345 10.14 -5.24 -8.57
N ARG A 346 8.87 -5.43 -8.98
CA ARG A 346 8.47 -6.47 -9.95
C ARG A 346 9.29 -6.41 -11.23
N ILE A 347 9.41 -5.21 -11.83
CA ILE A 347 10.20 -4.98 -13.05
C ILE A 347 11.67 -5.32 -12.81
N GLN A 348 12.23 -4.87 -11.68
CA GLN A 348 13.63 -5.14 -11.34
C GLN A 348 13.90 -6.64 -11.15
N MET A 349 12.93 -7.42 -10.69
CA MET A 349 13.04 -8.87 -10.54
C MET A 349 12.58 -9.65 -11.78
N ASN A 350 12.16 -8.95 -12.85
CA ASN A 350 11.65 -9.54 -14.09
C ASN A 350 10.56 -10.59 -13.83
N GLN A 351 9.56 -10.20 -13.02
CA GLN A 351 8.42 -11.03 -12.66
C GLN A 351 7.11 -10.43 -13.21
N GLU A 352 6.05 -11.22 -13.22
CA GLU A 352 4.69 -10.76 -13.55
C GLU A 352 3.79 -10.89 -12.31
N ALA A 353 2.59 -11.47 -12.42
CA ALA A 353 1.67 -11.64 -11.30
C ALA A 353 2.27 -12.48 -10.14
N GLU A 354 3.22 -13.36 -10.46
CA GLU A 354 3.92 -14.22 -9.49
C GLU A 354 4.67 -13.42 -8.43
N PHE A 355 5.14 -12.22 -8.74
CA PHE A 355 5.76 -11.36 -7.73
C PHE A 355 4.80 -11.04 -6.59
N TYR A 356 3.58 -10.60 -6.92
CA TYR A 356 2.58 -10.25 -5.92
C TYR A 356 2.08 -11.49 -5.18
N LYS A 357 1.93 -12.63 -5.87
CA LYS A 357 1.65 -13.92 -5.24
C LYS A 357 2.68 -14.24 -4.16
N HIS A 358 3.97 -14.25 -4.52
CA HIS A 358 5.05 -14.55 -3.58
C HIS A 358 5.09 -13.55 -2.42
N LEU A 359 4.77 -12.28 -2.67
CA LEU A 359 4.68 -11.25 -1.62
C LEU A 359 3.57 -11.56 -0.62
N ILE A 360 2.35 -11.85 -1.09
CA ILE A 360 1.21 -12.22 -0.23
C ILE A 360 1.53 -13.47 0.59
N GLU A 361 2.02 -14.53 -0.05
CA GLU A 361 2.37 -15.81 0.60
C GLU A 361 3.45 -15.59 1.67
N THR A 362 4.55 -14.91 1.31
CA THR A 362 5.65 -14.61 2.25
C THR A 362 5.16 -13.82 3.46
N MET A 363 4.33 -12.80 3.26
CA MET A 363 3.78 -11.97 4.34
C MET A 363 2.92 -12.79 5.32
N ILE A 364 2.09 -13.68 4.80
CA ILE A 364 1.15 -14.47 5.60
C ILE A 364 1.86 -15.61 6.33
N GLU A 365 2.74 -16.34 5.64
CA GLU A 365 3.50 -17.45 6.20
C GLU A 365 4.44 -16.96 7.32
N SER A 366 5.18 -15.88 7.06
CA SER A 366 6.09 -15.27 8.04
C SER A 366 5.38 -14.44 9.11
N ASN A 367 4.07 -14.23 8.99
CA ASN A 367 3.28 -13.33 9.84
C ASN A 367 3.90 -11.92 9.94
N THR A 368 4.39 -11.41 8.81
CA THR A 368 5.07 -10.12 8.69
C THR A 368 4.24 -9.20 7.80
N THR A 369 3.77 -8.09 8.38
CA THR A 369 2.82 -7.16 7.75
C THR A 369 3.46 -5.93 7.13
N ASN A 370 4.79 -5.85 7.12
CA ASN A 370 5.56 -4.68 6.76
C ASN A 370 6.63 -5.01 5.71
N TYR A 371 7.46 -4.02 5.40
CA TYR A 371 8.49 -4.07 4.38
C TYR A 371 9.46 -5.28 4.43
N LYS A 372 9.63 -5.94 5.58
CA LYS A 372 10.58 -7.04 5.76
C LYS A 372 10.28 -8.25 4.84
N SER A 373 9.01 -8.47 4.49
CA SER A 373 8.63 -9.52 3.53
C SER A 373 9.14 -9.20 2.13
N LEU A 374 9.00 -7.94 1.70
CA LEU A 374 9.55 -7.47 0.43
C LEU A 374 11.09 -7.52 0.42
N ASP A 375 11.74 -7.14 1.53
CA ASP A 375 13.19 -7.26 1.69
C ASP A 375 13.67 -8.71 1.46
N SER A 376 12.95 -9.67 2.03
CA SER A 376 13.25 -11.11 1.89
C SER A 376 13.11 -11.57 0.44
N ILE A 377 12.05 -11.13 -0.25
CA ILE A 377 11.83 -11.44 -1.68
C ILE A 377 12.93 -10.85 -2.55
N ILE A 378 13.29 -9.58 -2.35
CA ILE A 378 14.37 -8.92 -3.11
C ILE A 378 15.67 -9.73 -2.99
N LYS A 379 16.03 -10.15 -1.77
CA LYS A 379 17.23 -10.94 -1.51
C LYS A 379 17.19 -12.32 -2.18
N THR A 380 16.01 -12.94 -2.27
CA THR A 380 15.83 -14.24 -2.94
C THR A 380 16.00 -14.14 -4.46
N PHE A 381 15.41 -13.13 -5.10
CA PHE A 381 15.43 -13.00 -6.56
C PHE A 381 16.69 -12.33 -7.12
N ASN A 382 17.35 -11.49 -6.32
CA ASN A 382 18.58 -10.79 -6.71
C ASN A 382 19.72 -11.11 -5.73
N PRO A 383 20.23 -12.36 -5.72
CA PRO A 383 21.33 -12.73 -4.84
C PRO A 383 22.58 -11.87 -5.13
N SER A 384 23.27 -11.50 -4.05
CA SER A 384 24.32 -10.47 -4.05
C SER A 384 25.48 -10.78 -5.00
N GLY A 385 25.88 -9.80 -5.82
CA GLY A 385 27.10 -9.87 -6.66
C GLY A 385 27.11 -8.88 -7.83
N ASN A 386 25.93 -8.51 -8.35
CA ASN A 386 25.80 -7.52 -9.42
C ASN A 386 25.48 -6.12 -8.82
N PRO A 387 26.24 -5.05 -9.12
CA PRO A 387 25.91 -3.69 -8.67
C PRO A 387 24.67 -3.10 -9.33
N ASP A 388 24.26 -3.62 -10.50
CA ASP A 388 23.17 -3.08 -11.32
C ASP A 388 21.77 -3.56 -10.89
N VAL A 389 21.69 -4.46 -9.91
CA VAL A 389 20.43 -5.00 -9.39
C VAL A 389 20.14 -4.47 -7.98
N ILE A 390 18.86 -4.41 -7.62
CA ILE A 390 18.43 -4.08 -6.26
C ILE A 390 18.76 -5.22 -5.30
N LYS A 391 19.38 -4.91 -4.15
CA LYS A 391 19.95 -5.91 -3.24
C LYS A 391 19.10 -6.21 -1.99
N ASN A 392 18.40 -5.20 -1.51
CA ASN A 392 17.58 -5.24 -0.31
C ASN A 392 16.52 -4.13 -0.39
N PHE A 393 15.64 -4.03 0.60
CA PHE A 393 14.58 -3.03 0.61
C PHE A 393 15.11 -1.60 0.50
N GLN A 394 16.12 -1.23 1.30
CA GLN A 394 16.63 0.15 1.32
C GLN A 394 17.29 0.54 0.00
N ASP A 395 18.04 -0.38 -0.60
CA ASP A 395 18.65 -0.20 -1.93
C ASP A 395 17.57 -0.11 -3.02
N ALA A 396 16.54 -0.94 -2.96
CA ALA A 396 15.40 -0.89 -3.88
C ALA A 396 14.65 0.44 -3.77
N PHE A 397 14.32 0.87 -2.56
CA PHE A 397 13.58 2.10 -2.32
C PHE A 397 14.36 3.34 -2.77
N THR A 398 15.66 3.38 -2.45
CA THR A 398 16.56 4.45 -2.89
C THR A 398 16.68 4.47 -4.41
N SER A 399 16.88 3.30 -5.03
CA SER A 399 17.00 3.17 -6.49
C SER A 399 15.71 3.53 -7.21
N TYR A 400 14.55 3.23 -6.63
CA TYR A 400 13.24 3.66 -7.14
C TYR A 400 13.10 5.19 -7.19
N LYS A 401 13.51 5.91 -6.12
CA LYS A 401 13.49 7.39 -6.14
C LYS A 401 14.42 7.96 -7.20
N ILE A 402 15.59 7.35 -7.38
CA ILE A 402 16.51 7.70 -8.46
C ILE A 402 15.88 7.39 -9.84
N ALA A 403 15.25 6.22 -9.99
CA ALA A 403 14.63 5.75 -11.22
C ALA A 403 13.51 6.67 -11.71
N ASN A 404 12.71 7.23 -10.80
CA ASN A 404 11.67 8.23 -11.13
C ASN A 404 12.25 9.45 -11.86
N HIS A 405 13.50 9.82 -11.57
CA HIS A 405 14.20 10.95 -12.20
C HIS A 405 15.00 10.53 -13.43
N VAL A 406 15.83 9.49 -13.31
CA VAL A 406 16.85 9.09 -14.29
C VAL A 406 16.28 8.24 -15.41
N LYS A 407 15.35 7.32 -15.10
CA LYS A 407 14.70 6.41 -16.06
C LYS A 407 15.70 5.61 -16.91
N HIS A 408 16.81 5.17 -16.32
CA HIS A 408 17.86 4.42 -17.02
C HIS A 408 17.30 3.18 -17.76
N PRO A 409 17.76 2.87 -18.99
CA PRO A 409 17.18 1.81 -19.79
C PRO A 409 17.46 0.39 -19.28
N SER A 410 18.50 0.16 -18.46
CA SER A 410 18.96 -1.21 -18.19
C SER A 410 19.28 -1.59 -16.73
N ASN A 411 19.55 -0.64 -15.83
CA ASN A 411 20.00 -0.93 -14.47
C ASN A 411 18.92 -0.55 -13.43
N LYS A 412 19.24 -0.71 -12.14
CA LYS A 412 18.33 -0.37 -11.04
C LYS A 412 17.93 1.11 -10.97
N TYR A 413 18.62 2.02 -11.64
CA TYR A 413 18.27 3.45 -11.70
C TYR A 413 17.26 3.77 -12.80
N GLY A 414 16.45 2.79 -13.20
CA GLY A 414 15.37 2.97 -14.15
C GLY A 414 14.41 1.79 -14.16
N TYR A 415 13.74 1.59 -15.30
CA TYR A 415 12.65 0.62 -15.44
C TYR A 415 12.94 -0.47 -16.47
N LYS A 416 14.23 -0.75 -16.76
CA LYS A 416 14.63 -1.80 -17.71
C LYS A 416 13.91 -1.72 -19.07
N ASN A 417 13.78 -0.52 -19.63
CA ASN A 417 13.02 -0.22 -20.86
C ASN A 417 11.52 -0.59 -20.81
N HIS A 418 10.95 -0.83 -19.63
CA HIS A 418 9.53 -1.04 -19.48
C HIS A 418 8.77 0.21 -19.92
N SER A 419 7.63 0.02 -20.59
CA SER A 419 6.81 1.11 -21.15
C SER A 419 6.36 2.16 -20.13
N TYR A 420 6.39 1.82 -18.83
CA TYR A 420 6.04 2.74 -17.75
C TYR A 420 6.99 3.92 -17.60
N ALA A 421 8.25 3.79 -18.01
CA ALA A 421 9.19 4.91 -18.04
C ALA A 421 8.64 6.12 -18.83
N ASN A 422 7.79 5.87 -19.84
CA ASN A 422 7.17 6.90 -20.67
C ASN A 422 6.00 7.62 -19.99
N TYR A 423 5.44 7.07 -18.90
CA TYR A 423 4.33 7.68 -18.16
C TYR A 423 4.80 8.47 -16.94
N ILE A 424 6.01 8.19 -16.48
CA ILE A 424 6.61 8.92 -15.35
C ILE A 424 6.90 10.35 -15.81
N PRO A 425 6.37 11.37 -15.13
CA PRO A 425 6.62 12.75 -15.50
C PRO A 425 8.08 13.12 -15.26
N ASN A 426 8.51 14.30 -15.73
CA ASN A 426 9.74 14.87 -15.21
C ASN A 426 9.45 15.32 -13.77
N MET A 427 10.24 14.81 -12.82
CA MET A 427 10.02 15.14 -11.41
C MET A 427 10.10 16.65 -11.18
N GLN A 428 9.29 17.15 -10.25
CA GLN A 428 9.23 18.57 -9.91
C GLN A 428 9.92 18.86 -8.58
N SER A 429 10.46 20.07 -8.46
CA SER A 429 10.99 20.57 -7.21
C SER A 429 9.90 20.96 -6.22
N PRO A 430 10.18 20.92 -4.90
CA PRO A 430 9.18 21.20 -3.88
C PRO A 430 8.62 22.61 -3.99
N THR A 431 7.31 22.73 -3.76
CA THR A 431 6.58 24.01 -3.81
C THR A 431 6.62 24.76 -2.49
N HIS A 432 6.86 24.06 -1.39
CA HIS A 432 7.00 24.66 -0.06
C HIS A 432 8.42 25.16 0.21
N ASN A 433 8.53 26.21 1.03
CA ASN A 433 9.83 26.74 1.47
C ASN A 433 10.36 26.04 2.72
N LEU A 434 9.47 25.58 3.60
CA LEU A 434 9.82 24.77 4.77
C LEU A 434 9.70 23.30 4.38
N LEU A 435 10.84 22.63 4.32
CA LEU A 435 10.95 21.29 3.76
C LEU A 435 11.07 20.26 4.87
N SER A 436 10.08 19.38 4.96
CA SER A 436 10.11 18.23 5.85
C SER A 436 9.55 17.01 5.14
N LEU A 437 10.06 15.82 5.48
CA LEU A 437 9.70 14.56 4.83
C LEU A 437 9.04 13.61 5.82
N GLU A 438 7.90 13.05 5.45
CA GLU A 438 7.33 11.87 6.12
C GLU A 438 8.21 10.65 5.93
N ALA A 439 7.97 9.59 6.70
CA ALA A 439 8.60 8.28 6.50
C ALA A 439 8.44 7.80 5.03
N GLY A 440 9.55 7.56 4.33
CA GLY A 440 9.58 7.20 2.91
C GLY A 440 9.32 8.36 1.93
N GLY A 441 9.10 9.57 2.43
CA GLY A 441 8.97 10.79 1.64
C GLY A 441 10.27 11.15 0.92
N SER A 442 10.14 11.91 -0.17
CA SER A 442 11.30 12.38 -0.94
C SER A 442 11.02 13.73 -1.61
N ILE A 443 12.06 14.56 -1.76
CA ILE A 443 12.03 15.78 -2.57
C ILE A 443 13.22 15.84 -3.54
N TYR A 444 13.00 16.52 -4.67
CA TYR A 444 13.96 16.60 -5.78
C TYR A 444 14.39 18.05 -5.97
N PHE A 445 15.68 18.34 -5.80
CA PHE A 445 16.27 19.63 -6.17
C PHE A 445 16.92 19.47 -7.54
N ILE A 446 16.33 20.07 -8.58
CA ILE A 446 16.67 19.75 -9.97
C ILE A 446 17.37 20.94 -10.65
N GLU A 447 18.42 20.65 -11.41
CA GLU A 447 19.12 21.64 -12.24
C GLU A 447 18.15 22.34 -13.21
N GLY A 448 18.14 23.67 -13.17
CA GLY A 448 17.19 24.52 -13.90
C GLY A 448 16.21 25.23 -12.96
N ASP A 449 15.69 24.52 -11.95
CA ASP A 449 14.96 25.15 -10.84
C ASP A 449 15.94 25.69 -9.80
N TYR A 450 17.12 25.05 -9.72
CA TYR A 450 18.27 25.45 -8.94
C TYR A 450 19.47 25.68 -9.87
N THR A 451 20.38 26.57 -9.47
CA THR A 451 21.59 26.83 -10.26
C THR A 451 22.49 25.58 -10.26
N LYS A 452 23.25 25.39 -11.34
CA LYS A 452 24.20 24.27 -11.46
C LYS A 452 25.24 24.26 -10.33
N SER A 453 25.75 25.43 -9.94
CA SER A 453 26.64 25.56 -8.78
C SER A 453 25.94 25.20 -7.48
N ALA A 454 24.70 25.65 -7.25
CA ALA A 454 23.95 25.28 -6.05
C ALA A 454 23.77 23.76 -5.92
N ILE A 455 23.52 23.04 -7.02
CA ILE A 455 23.46 21.57 -7.01
C ILE A 455 24.85 20.96 -6.78
N ASN A 456 25.88 21.44 -7.48
CA ASN A 456 27.22 20.86 -7.43
C ASN A 456 27.99 21.13 -6.13
N ASP A 457 27.68 22.22 -5.44
CA ASP A 457 28.38 22.65 -4.23
C ASP A 457 27.55 22.36 -2.96
N PHE A 458 26.32 21.85 -3.11
CA PHE A 458 25.45 21.52 -2.00
C PHE A 458 26.12 20.57 -1.01
N THR A 459 25.98 20.91 0.27
CA THR A 459 26.30 20.06 1.41
C THR A 459 25.12 20.13 2.37
N PRO A 460 24.58 19.00 2.85
CA PRO A 460 23.50 19.00 3.83
C PRO A 460 23.93 19.63 5.16
N GLU A 461 23.06 20.46 5.72
CA GLU A 461 23.23 21.06 7.05
C GLU A 461 21.92 20.91 7.85
N GLU A 462 22.01 20.56 9.15
CA GLU A 462 20.87 20.54 10.09
C GLU A 462 19.67 19.65 9.68
N SER A 463 19.92 18.59 8.91
CA SER A 463 18.88 17.64 8.51
C SER A 463 18.57 16.60 9.59
N GLY A 464 17.37 16.03 9.51
CA GLY A 464 16.98 14.90 10.35
C GLY A 464 17.90 13.68 10.17
N LYS A 465 17.95 12.83 11.20
CA LYS A 465 18.87 11.68 11.27
C LYS A 465 18.61 10.62 10.20
N ASN A 466 17.37 10.52 9.71
CA ASN A 466 16.95 9.57 8.69
C ASN A 466 16.92 10.19 7.29
N ILE A 467 17.32 11.46 7.13
CA ILE A 467 17.40 12.09 5.81
C ILE A 467 18.72 11.68 5.13
N LYS A 468 18.58 11.01 3.99
CA LYS A 468 19.68 10.71 3.07
C LYS A 468 19.57 11.60 1.83
N PHE A 469 20.66 12.26 1.49
CA PHE A 469 20.82 13.06 0.28
C PHE A 469 21.64 12.29 -0.75
N ILE A 470 21.18 12.32 -2.00
CA ILE A 470 21.86 11.69 -3.12
C ILE A 470 21.96 12.71 -4.23
N ARG A 471 23.17 13.11 -4.58
CA ARG A 471 23.43 13.96 -5.74
C ARG A 471 23.75 13.08 -6.93
N ILE A 472 22.98 13.29 -8.00
CA ILE A 472 23.02 12.49 -9.21
C ILE A 472 23.51 13.37 -10.34
N LYS A 473 24.54 12.91 -11.06
CA LYS A 473 25.13 13.62 -12.20
C LYS A 473 25.07 12.74 -13.45
N PRO A 474 24.62 13.29 -14.58
CA PRO A 474 24.68 12.58 -15.85
C PRO A 474 26.14 12.42 -16.30
N THR A 475 26.47 11.26 -16.84
CA THR A 475 27.72 11.02 -17.59
C THR A 475 27.41 10.72 -19.05
N ASN A 476 28.30 11.16 -19.93
CA ASN A 476 28.21 10.96 -21.38
C ASN A 476 28.73 9.59 -21.82
#